data_AF-R9XIT9-F1
#
_entry.id   AF-R9XIT9-F1
#
_cell.length_a   1.000
_cell.length_b   1.000
_cell.length_c   1.000
_cell.angle_alpha   90.00
_cell.angle_beta   90.00
_cell.angle_gamma   90.00
#
_symmetry.space_group_name_H-M   'P 1'
#
loop_
_entity.id
_entity.type
_entity.pdbx_description
1 polymer ?
#
loop_
_entity_poly.entity_id
_entity_poly.type
_entity_poly.pdbx_seq_one_letter_code
_entity_poly.pdbx_strand_id
1 'polypeptide(L)'
;MSDTALRTAEDGLGIGRTLRGLQQELRVIRVLYHRNKNQHRVATWWRQLNSLKRSVSQVVAVAGKATHTQADLEMLGGMLRRFAVRQARAMYYDFNGVIALGQFVTLGVVLVTALARVWALYGQLGEALGLRPARPAQAELESDVALAEEIGEEVAGTAAAPPAAAAPPANKRTKKKSKSKRSAIDDIFG
;
A
#
# COMPACT_ATOMS: atom_id res chain seq x y z
N MET A 1 -17.41 -30.40 -31.14
CA MET A 1 -17.30 -28.98 -30.76
C MET A 1 -16.11 -28.88 -29.83
N SER A 2 -15.02 -28.27 -30.30
CA SER A 2 -13.65 -28.53 -29.85
C SER A 2 -13.29 -27.78 -28.55
N ASP A 3 -12.56 -28.46 -27.67
CA ASP A 3 -12.03 -28.02 -26.35
C ASP A 3 -11.39 -26.61 -26.37
N THR A 4 -10.77 -26.24 -27.50
CA THR A 4 -10.16 -24.92 -27.72
C THR A 4 -11.16 -23.76 -27.70
N ALA A 5 -12.39 -23.97 -28.19
CA ALA A 5 -13.42 -22.92 -28.21
C ALA A 5 -14.05 -22.68 -26.83
N LEU A 6 -14.05 -23.71 -25.97
CA LEU A 6 -14.46 -23.58 -24.57
C LEU A 6 -13.42 -22.79 -23.78
N ARG A 7 -12.13 -23.09 -23.97
CA ARG A 7 -11.03 -22.34 -23.31
C ARG A 7 -11.01 -20.87 -23.67
N THR A 8 -11.16 -20.50 -24.94
CA THR A 8 -11.19 -19.08 -25.34
C THR A 8 -12.38 -18.31 -24.77
N ALA A 9 -13.54 -18.98 -24.61
CA ALA A 9 -14.71 -18.39 -23.97
C ALA A 9 -14.52 -18.23 -22.45
N GLU A 10 -13.92 -19.22 -21.78
CA GLU A 10 -13.56 -19.17 -20.36
C GLU A 10 -12.53 -18.08 -20.08
N ASP A 11 -11.50 -17.95 -20.93
CA ASP A 11 -10.47 -16.91 -20.83
C ASP A 11 -11.10 -15.52 -21.00
N GLY A 12 -12.00 -15.34 -21.97
CA GLY A 12 -12.74 -14.09 -22.16
C GLY A 12 -13.60 -13.69 -20.94
N LEU A 13 -14.28 -14.66 -20.33
CA LEU A 13 -15.05 -14.45 -19.08
C LEU A 13 -14.13 -14.14 -17.89
N GLY A 14 -12.97 -14.78 -17.82
CA GLY A 14 -11.94 -14.56 -16.81
C GLY A 14 -11.34 -13.15 -16.87
N ILE A 15 -10.99 -12.67 -18.06
CA ILE A 15 -10.49 -11.32 -18.29
C ILE A 15 -11.54 -10.29 -17.87
N GLY A 16 -12.79 -10.46 -18.31
CA GLY A 16 -13.87 -9.53 -17.97
C GLY A 16 -14.15 -9.43 -16.47
N ARG A 17 -14.11 -10.56 -15.75
CA ARG A 17 -14.26 -10.59 -14.28
C ARG A 17 -13.10 -9.88 -13.59
N THR A 18 -11.87 -10.18 -14.00
CA THR A 18 -10.64 -9.60 -13.44
C THR A 18 -10.60 -8.09 -13.67
N LEU A 19 -10.98 -7.62 -14.86
CA LEU A 19 -11.04 -6.20 -15.19
C LEU A 19 -12.07 -5.46 -14.34
N ARG A 20 -13.27 -6.03 -14.14
CA ARG A 20 -14.27 -5.45 -13.22
C ARG A 20 -13.73 -5.38 -11.79
N GLY A 21 -13.02 -6.42 -11.34
CA GLY A 21 -12.31 -6.41 -10.06
C GLY A 21 -11.32 -5.24 -9.95
N LEU A 22 -10.47 -5.04 -10.96
CA LEU A 22 -9.50 -3.94 -10.99
C LEU A 22 -10.16 -2.56 -11.02
N GLN A 23 -11.25 -2.41 -11.77
CA GLN A 23 -12.03 -1.17 -11.80
C GLN A 23 -12.62 -0.85 -10.43
N GLN A 24 -13.11 -1.86 -9.71
CA GLN A 24 -13.62 -1.68 -8.35
C GLN A 24 -12.50 -1.28 -7.38
N GLU A 25 -11.36 -1.95 -7.41
CA GLU A 25 -10.20 -1.57 -6.59
C GLU A 25 -9.72 -0.15 -6.91
N LEU A 26 -9.72 0.23 -8.19
CA LEU A 26 -9.36 1.59 -8.60
C LEU A 26 -10.31 2.65 -8.01
N ARG A 27 -11.62 2.37 -7.91
CA ARG A 27 -12.58 3.27 -7.25
C ARG A 27 -12.25 3.43 -5.78
N VAL A 28 -12.01 2.34 -5.07
CA VAL A 28 -11.62 2.35 -3.65
C VAL A 28 -10.33 3.16 -3.46
N ILE A 29 -9.29 2.88 -4.25
CA ILE A 29 -8.01 3.60 -4.22
C ILE A 29 -8.19 5.10 -4.48
N ARG A 30 -9.07 5.49 -5.42
CA ARG A 30 -9.37 6.90 -5.69
C ARG A 30 -10.03 7.58 -4.49
N VAL A 31 -11.02 6.94 -3.86
CA VAL A 31 -11.69 7.48 -2.67
C VAL A 31 -10.68 7.67 -1.54
N LEU A 32 -9.84 6.65 -1.27
CA LEU A 32 -8.76 6.73 -0.28
C LEU A 32 -7.81 7.88 -0.60
N TYR A 33 -7.38 8.00 -1.86
CA TYR A 33 -6.48 9.06 -2.31
C TYR A 33 -7.07 10.45 -2.07
N HIS A 34 -8.32 10.69 -2.47
CA HIS A 34 -8.97 12.00 -2.34
C HIS A 34 -9.18 12.38 -0.88
N ARG A 35 -9.65 11.45 -0.04
CA ARG A 35 -9.89 11.70 1.39
C ARG A 35 -8.60 12.08 2.14
N ASN A 36 -7.48 11.44 1.78
CA ASN A 36 -6.23 11.57 2.52
C ASN A 36 -5.26 12.62 1.92
N LYS A 37 -5.57 13.21 0.75
CA LYS A 37 -4.68 14.14 0.03
C LYS A 37 -4.30 15.35 0.87
N ASN A 38 -5.26 15.98 1.55
CA ASN A 38 -5.02 17.24 2.24
C ASN A 38 -4.20 17.07 3.53
N GLN A 39 -4.26 15.89 4.15
CA GLN A 39 -3.58 15.59 5.42
C GLN A 39 -2.18 15.02 5.19
N HIS A 40 -1.97 14.26 4.11
CA HIS A 40 -0.79 13.39 3.99
C HIS A 40 0.01 13.58 2.70
N ARG A 41 -0.16 14.67 1.96
CA ARG A 41 0.54 14.92 0.68
C ARG A 41 2.07 14.77 0.72
N VAL A 42 2.70 14.99 1.88
CA VAL A 42 4.15 14.88 2.07
C VAL A 42 4.61 13.51 2.54
N ALA A 43 3.70 12.63 2.97
CA ALA A 43 4.04 11.33 3.52
C ALA A 43 4.53 10.37 2.43
N THR A 44 5.54 9.55 2.75
CA THR A 44 6.11 8.56 1.83
C THR A 44 5.08 7.54 1.38
N TRP A 45 4.29 6.99 2.31
CA TRP A 45 3.20 6.06 2.00
C TRP A 45 2.15 6.69 1.08
N TRP A 46 1.89 8.00 1.19
CA TRP A 46 0.93 8.68 0.31
C TRP A 46 1.45 8.77 -1.12
N ARG A 47 2.76 9.00 -1.29
CA ARG A 47 3.43 8.92 -2.60
C ARG A 47 3.26 7.52 -3.20
N GLN A 48 3.42 6.47 -2.39
CA GLN A 48 3.20 5.09 -2.83
C GLN A 48 1.75 4.82 -3.23
N LEU A 49 0.77 5.30 -2.47
CA LEU A 49 -0.65 5.22 -2.83
C LEU A 49 -0.91 5.91 -4.18
N ASN A 50 -0.31 7.07 -4.43
CA ASN A 50 -0.44 7.75 -5.73
C ASN A 50 0.22 6.95 -6.87
N SER A 51 1.35 6.28 -6.61
CA SER A 51 1.98 5.37 -7.59
C SER A 51 1.10 4.16 -7.88
N LEU A 52 0.50 3.54 -6.86
CA LEU A 52 -0.44 2.43 -7.00
C LEU A 52 -1.65 2.84 -7.85
N LYS A 53 -2.29 3.98 -7.52
CA LYS A 53 -3.41 4.54 -8.28
C LYS A 53 -3.07 4.74 -9.76
N ARG A 54 -1.89 5.29 -10.06
CA ARG A 54 -1.44 5.53 -11.44
C ARG A 54 -1.21 4.22 -12.18
N SER A 55 -0.52 3.26 -11.56
CA SER A 55 -0.31 1.93 -12.14
C SER A 55 -1.64 1.25 -12.47
N VAL A 56 -2.57 1.19 -11.52
CA VAL A 56 -3.88 0.54 -11.72
C VAL A 56 -4.69 1.27 -12.80
N SER A 57 -4.66 2.61 -12.83
CA SER A 57 -5.36 3.38 -13.87
C SER A 57 -4.82 3.08 -15.27
N GLN A 58 -3.50 2.98 -15.42
CA GLN A 58 -2.85 2.66 -16.69
C GLN A 58 -3.20 1.23 -17.14
N VAL A 59 -3.11 0.26 -16.23
CA VAL A 59 -3.45 -1.14 -16.52
C VAL A 59 -4.91 -1.27 -16.94
N VAL A 60 -5.84 -0.65 -16.20
CA VAL A 60 -7.27 -0.67 -16.55
C VAL A 60 -7.54 -0.01 -17.90
N ALA A 61 -6.85 1.09 -18.23
CA ALA A 61 -7.01 1.77 -19.50
C ALA A 61 -6.55 0.92 -20.70
N VAL A 62 -5.43 0.20 -20.56
CA VAL A 62 -4.91 -0.69 -21.63
C VAL A 62 -5.71 -1.99 -21.69
N ALA A 63 -5.99 -2.62 -20.56
CA ALA A 63 -6.71 -3.88 -20.48
C ALA A 63 -8.19 -3.75 -20.87
N GLY A 64 -8.79 -2.56 -20.70
CA GLY A 64 -10.19 -2.28 -21.03
C GLY A 64 -10.47 -1.99 -22.50
N LYS A 65 -9.46 -2.04 -23.38
CA LYS A 65 -9.67 -1.93 -24.83
C LYS A 65 -10.44 -3.16 -25.34
N ALA A 66 -11.33 -2.95 -26.32
CA ALA A 66 -12.12 -4.04 -26.91
C ALA A 66 -11.26 -5.00 -27.75
N THR A 67 -10.17 -4.50 -28.33
CA THR A 67 -9.18 -5.26 -29.08
C THR A 67 -7.78 -4.85 -28.62
N HIS A 68 -6.90 -5.83 -28.46
CA HIS A 68 -5.52 -5.63 -28.00
C HIS A 68 -4.57 -5.85 -29.16
N THR A 69 -3.71 -4.87 -29.42
CA THR A 69 -2.60 -5.06 -30.36
C THR A 69 -1.46 -5.82 -29.67
N GLN A 70 -0.57 -6.42 -30.45
CA GLN A 70 0.64 -7.07 -29.90
C GLN A 70 1.46 -6.11 -29.01
N ALA A 71 1.56 -4.85 -29.43
CA ALA A 71 2.23 -3.80 -28.66
C ALA A 71 1.53 -3.50 -27.31
N ASP A 72 0.20 -3.57 -27.27
CA ASP A 72 -0.56 -3.40 -26.02
C ASP A 72 -0.28 -4.54 -25.03
N LEU A 73 -0.18 -5.78 -25.52
CA LEU A 73 0.12 -6.95 -24.70
C LEU A 73 1.55 -6.88 -24.14
N GLU A 74 2.54 -6.50 -24.95
CA GLU A 74 3.92 -6.30 -24.51
C GLU A 74 4.03 -5.16 -23.49
N MET A 75 3.34 -4.04 -23.73
CA MET A 75 3.28 -2.92 -22.81
C MET A 75 2.68 -3.33 -21.47
N LEU A 76 1.57 -4.08 -21.50
CA LEU A 76 0.88 -4.57 -20.32
C LEU A 76 1.75 -5.56 -19.54
N GLY A 77 2.39 -6.52 -20.21
CA GLY A 77 3.34 -7.45 -19.60
C GLY A 77 4.50 -6.71 -18.92
N GLY A 78 5.04 -5.68 -19.59
CA GLY A 78 6.05 -4.79 -19.02
C GLY A 78 5.57 -4.03 -17.78
N MET A 79 4.34 -3.52 -17.79
CA MET A 79 3.73 -2.86 -16.63
C MET A 79 3.57 -3.81 -15.44
N LEU A 80 2.98 -4.99 -15.67
CA LEU A 80 2.75 -6.01 -14.65
C LEU A 80 4.08 -6.47 -14.03
N ARG A 81 5.09 -6.74 -14.87
CA ARG A 81 6.42 -7.15 -14.40
C ARG A 81 7.11 -6.05 -13.58
N ARG A 82 7.08 -4.79 -14.05
CA ARG A 82 7.67 -3.66 -13.30
C ARG A 82 6.98 -3.47 -11.95
N PHE A 83 5.66 -3.61 -11.91
CA PHE A 83 4.90 -3.54 -10.67
C PHE A 83 5.33 -4.66 -9.70
N ALA A 84 5.36 -5.90 -10.19
CA ALA A 84 5.64 -7.07 -9.37
C ALA A 84 7.05 -7.07 -8.78
N VAL A 85 8.06 -6.70 -9.58
CA VAL A 85 9.47 -6.80 -9.15
C VAL A 85 9.89 -5.62 -8.27
N ARG A 86 9.42 -4.40 -8.57
CA ARG A 86 9.93 -3.18 -7.92
C ARG A 86 8.90 -2.46 -7.07
N GLN A 87 7.74 -2.14 -7.64
CA GLN A 87 6.79 -1.22 -6.99
C GLN A 87 6.09 -1.87 -5.79
N ALA A 88 5.64 -3.11 -5.94
CA ALA A 88 4.87 -3.80 -4.90
C ALA A 88 5.65 -3.94 -3.58
N ARG A 89 6.94 -4.30 -3.65
CA ARG A 89 7.80 -4.43 -2.47
C ARG A 89 7.92 -3.09 -1.73
N ALA A 90 8.24 -2.01 -2.44
CA ALA A 90 8.37 -0.69 -1.84
C ALA A 90 7.04 -0.22 -1.20
N MET A 91 5.92 -0.41 -1.90
CA MET A 91 4.58 -0.10 -1.39
C MET A 91 4.27 -0.89 -0.12
N TYR A 92 4.58 -2.19 -0.10
CA TYR A 92 4.33 -3.06 1.05
C TYR A 92 5.09 -2.58 2.30
N TYR A 93 6.37 -2.26 2.17
CA TYR A 93 7.15 -1.74 3.31
C TYR A 93 6.63 -0.39 3.80
N ASP A 94 6.37 0.55 2.89
CA ASP A 94 5.86 1.87 3.28
C ASP A 94 4.48 1.79 3.93
N PHE A 95 3.61 0.88 3.48
CA PHE A 95 2.28 0.68 4.08
C PHE A 95 2.36 -0.03 5.43
N ASN A 96 3.22 -1.04 5.58
CA ASN A 96 3.48 -1.64 6.89
C ASN A 96 4.13 -0.65 7.87
N GLY A 97 4.93 0.30 7.39
CA GLY A 97 5.44 1.40 8.21
C GLY A 97 4.33 2.26 8.84
N VAL A 98 3.19 2.43 8.15
CA VAL A 98 2.02 3.14 8.72
C VAL A 98 1.39 2.35 9.87
N ILE A 99 1.34 1.02 9.74
CA ILE A 99 0.84 0.12 10.78
C ILE A 99 1.78 0.15 11.98
N ALA A 100 3.08 -0.02 11.75
CA ALA A 100 4.11 -0.04 12.78
C ALA A 100 4.19 1.26 13.58
N LEU A 101 3.94 2.42 12.94
CA LEU A 101 3.92 3.72 13.63
C LEU A 101 2.73 3.88 14.59
N GLY A 102 1.65 3.11 14.42
CA GLY A 102 0.50 3.10 15.33
C GLY A 102 -0.49 4.26 15.20
N GLN A 103 -0.11 5.38 14.57
CA GLN A 103 -0.96 6.58 14.48
C GLN A 103 -2.16 6.42 13.52
N PHE A 104 -2.03 5.56 12.49
CA PHE A 104 -3.05 5.36 11.46
C PHE A 104 -3.20 3.87 11.09
N VAL A 105 -3.25 2.97 12.09
CA VAL A 105 -3.26 1.51 11.89
C VAL A 105 -4.36 1.06 10.94
N THR A 106 -5.60 1.52 11.15
CA THR A 106 -6.74 1.13 10.30
C THR A 106 -6.52 1.51 8.84
N LEU A 107 -5.97 2.70 8.58
CA LEU A 107 -5.63 3.10 7.22
C LEU A 107 -4.50 2.22 6.66
N GLY A 108 -3.47 1.94 7.44
CA GLY A 108 -2.36 1.06 7.07
C GLY A 108 -2.84 -0.32 6.62
N VAL A 109 -3.71 -0.97 7.40
CA VAL A 109 -4.31 -2.27 7.07
C VAL A 109 -5.11 -2.20 5.77
N VAL A 110 -5.91 -1.15 5.57
CA VAL A 110 -6.67 -0.94 4.31
C VAL A 110 -5.72 -0.77 3.11
N LEU A 111 -4.60 -0.07 3.26
CA LEU A 111 -3.61 0.10 2.20
C LEU A 111 -2.91 -1.21 1.82
N VAL A 112 -2.50 -2.00 2.81
CA VAL A 112 -1.92 -3.34 2.58
C VAL A 112 -2.94 -4.26 1.89
N THR A 113 -4.20 -4.21 2.34
CA THR A 113 -5.28 -4.98 1.72
C THR A 113 -5.51 -4.59 0.26
N ALA A 114 -5.58 -3.29 -0.04
CA ALA A 114 -5.71 -2.80 -1.41
C ALA A 114 -4.53 -3.25 -2.29
N LEU A 115 -3.30 -3.18 -1.77
CA LEU A 115 -2.11 -3.67 -2.47
C LEU A 115 -2.18 -5.18 -2.76
N ALA A 116 -2.57 -5.99 -1.77
CA ALA A 116 -2.70 -7.44 -1.92
C ALA A 116 -3.77 -7.80 -2.96
N ARG A 117 -4.91 -7.11 -2.96
CA ARG A 117 -5.97 -7.30 -3.95
C ARG A 117 -5.51 -6.94 -5.36
N VAL A 118 -4.84 -5.80 -5.54
CA VAL A 118 -4.28 -5.41 -6.84
C VAL A 118 -3.24 -6.44 -7.31
N TRP A 119 -2.37 -6.92 -6.42
CA TRP A 119 -1.39 -7.95 -6.75
C TRP A 119 -2.04 -9.23 -7.26
N ALA A 120 -3.08 -9.73 -6.58
CA ALA A 120 -3.81 -10.92 -7.00
C ALA A 120 -4.47 -10.73 -8.37
N LEU A 121 -5.15 -9.60 -8.57
CA LEU A 121 -5.81 -9.27 -9.84
C LEU A 121 -4.82 -9.10 -11.00
N TYR A 122 -3.64 -8.52 -10.74
CA TYR A 122 -2.56 -8.44 -11.74
C TYR A 122 -2.02 -9.82 -12.11
N GLY A 123 -1.94 -10.74 -11.14
CA GLY A 123 -1.59 -12.13 -11.39
C GLY A 123 -2.60 -12.82 -12.31
N GLN A 124 -3.88 -12.74 -11.96
CA GLN A 124 -4.98 -13.30 -12.75
C GLN A 124 -5.06 -12.71 -14.15
N LEU A 125 -4.85 -11.39 -14.29
CA LEU A 125 -4.83 -10.72 -15.58
C LEU A 125 -3.64 -11.18 -16.44
N GLY A 126 -2.47 -11.33 -15.82
CA GLY A 126 -1.27 -11.82 -16.51
C GLY A 126 -1.41 -13.27 -16.98
N GLU A 127 -2.07 -14.12 -16.19
CA GLU A 127 -2.37 -15.52 -16.54
C GLU A 127 -3.40 -15.60 -17.67
N ALA A 128 -4.51 -14.87 -17.56
CA ALA A 128 -5.58 -14.88 -18.57
C ALA A 128 -5.15 -14.30 -19.93
N LEU A 129 -4.12 -13.46 -19.95
CA LEU A 129 -3.54 -12.91 -21.18
C LEU A 129 -2.29 -13.66 -21.65
N GLY A 130 -1.89 -14.75 -20.98
CA GLY A 130 -0.68 -15.50 -21.32
C GLY A 130 0.64 -14.71 -21.16
N LEU A 131 0.62 -13.59 -20.42
CA LEU A 131 1.75 -12.68 -20.23
C LEU A 131 2.70 -13.12 -19.11
N ARG A 132 2.28 -14.10 -18.30
CA ARG A 132 3.08 -14.64 -17.21
C ARG A 132 3.58 -16.03 -17.60
N PRO A 133 4.88 -16.34 -17.47
CA PRO A 133 5.33 -17.72 -17.58
C PRO A 133 4.61 -18.53 -16.52
N ALA A 134 4.06 -19.69 -16.90
CA ALA A 134 3.35 -20.60 -16.01
C ALA A 134 4.11 -20.69 -14.69
N ARG A 135 3.51 -20.16 -13.62
CA ARG A 135 4.08 -20.26 -12.29
C ARG A 135 4.22 -21.76 -12.02
N PRO A 136 5.41 -22.30 -11.75
CA PRO A 136 5.47 -23.65 -11.20
C PRO A 136 4.61 -23.61 -9.94
N ALA A 137 3.56 -24.44 -9.93
CA ALA A 137 2.72 -24.64 -8.77
C ALA A 137 3.66 -24.94 -7.59
N GLN A 138 3.45 -24.22 -6.48
CA GLN A 138 4.05 -24.55 -5.18
C GLN A 138 5.59 -24.48 -5.16
N ALA A 139 6.12 -23.26 -5.04
CA ALA A 139 7.44 -23.05 -4.45
C ALA A 139 7.25 -22.15 -3.23
N GLU A 140 7.14 -22.83 -2.09
CA GLU A 140 7.49 -22.44 -0.74
C GLU A 140 7.54 -20.95 -0.42
N LEU A 141 6.50 -20.49 0.29
CA LEU A 141 6.65 -19.45 1.29
C LEU A 141 5.91 -19.92 2.56
N GLU A 142 6.19 -21.16 2.96
CA GLU A 142 6.20 -21.53 4.36
C GLU A 142 7.58 -21.14 4.89
N SER A 143 7.78 -19.86 5.21
CA SER A 143 8.90 -19.44 6.05
C SER A 143 8.56 -18.14 6.77
N ASP A 144 8.64 -18.23 8.10
CA ASP A 144 8.80 -17.14 9.06
C ASP A 144 7.63 -16.20 9.34
N VAL A 145 6.42 -16.76 9.47
CA VAL A 145 5.50 -16.27 10.53
C VAL A 145 5.32 -17.40 11.52
N ALA A 146 6.41 -17.77 12.18
CA ALA A 146 6.34 -18.41 13.48
C ALA A 146 5.60 -17.44 14.40
N LEU A 147 4.34 -17.77 14.66
CA LEU A 147 3.55 -17.47 15.84
C LEU A 147 4.32 -16.74 16.95
N ALA A 148 4.42 -15.42 16.83
CA ALA A 148 4.63 -14.52 17.96
C ALA A 148 3.31 -13.82 18.26
N GLU A 149 2.24 -14.61 18.40
CA GLU A 149 1.10 -14.24 19.23
C GLU A 149 1.51 -14.49 20.68
N GLU A 150 2.24 -13.54 21.29
CA GLU A 150 2.19 -13.38 22.73
C GLU A 150 1.33 -12.15 23.02
N ILE A 151 0.03 -12.43 22.99
CA ILE A 151 -1.05 -11.56 23.39
C ILE A 151 -0.94 -11.36 24.91
N GLY A 152 -0.72 -10.10 25.32
CA GLY A 152 -1.14 -9.50 26.57
C GLY A 152 -0.99 -10.34 27.85
N GLU A 153 0.08 -10.09 28.60
CA GLU A 153 0.14 -10.43 30.02
C GLU A 153 -1.00 -9.72 30.75
N GLU A 154 -1.98 -10.49 31.24
CA GLU A 154 -3.02 -9.99 32.13
C GLU A 154 -2.39 -9.62 33.46
N VAL A 155 -2.28 -8.32 33.75
CA VAL A 155 -1.96 -7.84 35.10
C VAL A 155 -3.12 -8.24 36.00
N ALA A 156 -2.96 -9.38 36.70
CA ALA A 156 -3.79 -9.73 37.82
C ALA A 156 -3.76 -8.57 38.83
N GLY A 157 -4.90 -7.90 38.97
CA GLY A 157 -5.08 -6.79 39.90
C GLY A 157 -4.88 -7.26 41.34
N THR A 158 -3.68 -7.10 41.88
CA THR A 158 -3.48 -7.02 43.32
C THR A 158 -3.71 -5.59 43.76
N ALA A 159 -4.92 -5.36 44.26
CA ALA A 159 -5.24 -4.22 45.09
C ALA A 159 -4.30 -4.18 46.31
N ALA A 160 -3.46 -3.16 46.38
CA ALA A 160 -2.88 -2.68 47.64
C ALA A 160 -2.81 -1.16 47.58
N ALA A 161 -3.73 -0.52 48.30
CA ALA A 161 -3.77 0.91 48.52
C ALA A 161 -2.59 1.38 49.42
N PRO A 162 -2.27 2.69 49.43
CA PRO A 162 -0.93 3.20 49.74
C PRO A 162 -0.76 3.64 51.20
N PRO A 163 0.48 3.89 51.68
CA PRO A 163 0.72 4.83 52.76
C PRO A 163 1.43 6.12 52.29
N ALA A 164 1.12 7.17 53.03
CA ALA A 164 1.25 8.57 52.67
C ALA A 164 2.64 9.20 52.92
N ALA A 165 2.90 10.25 52.12
CA ALA A 165 3.49 11.55 52.48
C ALA A 165 4.93 11.67 53.02
N ALA A 166 5.79 12.34 52.24
CA ALA A 166 6.54 13.52 52.67
C ALA A 166 7.08 14.31 51.45
N ALA A 167 6.88 15.63 51.44
CA ALA A 167 7.25 16.57 50.38
C ALA A 167 8.45 17.46 50.83
N PRO A 168 8.99 18.39 50.00
CA PRO A 168 10.42 18.65 49.78
C PRO A 168 10.96 19.93 50.48
N PRO A 169 12.17 20.47 50.19
CA PRO A 169 12.35 21.40 49.05
C PRO A 169 13.79 21.49 48.43
N ALA A 170 13.91 21.99 47.17
CA ALA A 170 14.57 23.27 46.78
C ALA A 170 15.85 23.02 45.92
N ASN A 171 16.31 23.83 44.95
CA ASN A 171 15.87 24.97 44.15
C ASN A 171 17.10 25.35 43.27
N LYS A 172 16.94 25.69 41.98
CA LYS A 172 17.43 26.96 41.35
C LYS A 172 17.52 26.93 39.81
N ARG A 173 16.78 27.90 39.26
CA ARG A 173 16.75 28.56 37.93
C ARG A 173 18.15 28.87 37.35
N THR A 174 18.33 29.04 36.03
CA THR A 174 18.12 30.33 35.34
C THR A 174 17.88 30.25 33.82
N LYS A 175 17.04 31.18 33.34
CA LYS A 175 16.78 31.55 31.93
C LYS A 175 17.88 32.46 31.36
N LYS A 176 18.11 32.42 30.05
CA LYS A 176 18.28 33.66 29.26
C LYS A 176 17.85 33.51 27.78
N LYS A 177 16.93 34.37 27.36
CA LYS A 177 16.53 34.69 25.98
C LYS A 177 17.54 35.70 25.40
N SER A 178 17.83 35.61 24.10
CA SER A 178 18.09 36.78 23.25
C SER A 178 17.56 36.54 21.83
N LYS A 179 17.24 37.64 21.16
CA LYS A 179 16.21 37.80 20.13
C LYS A 179 16.87 38.22 18.81
N SER A 180 16.40 37.66 17.69
CA SER A 180 16.25 38.21 16.32
C SER A 180 17.35 39.06 15.68
N LYS A 181 17.78 38.66 14.46
CA LYS A 181 17.93 39.57 13.31
C LYS A 181 17.48 38.90 11.99
N ARG A 182 16.58 39.63 11.30
CA ARG A 182 16.25 39.69 9.85
C ARG A 182 17.36 39.21 8.90
N SER A 183 17.11 38.24 8.01
CA SER A 183 16.51 38.28 6.66
C SER A 183 17.55 38.47 5.53
N ALA A 184 17.82 37.40 4.79
CA ALA A 184 18.65 37.37 3.57
C ALA A 184 17.81 37.20 2.28
N ILE A 185 16.51 37.50 2.35
CA ILE A 185 15.56 37.34 1.23
C ILE A 185 15.25 38.68 0.52
N ASP A 186 15.65 39.82 1.09
CA ASP A 186 15.38 41.15 0.49
C ASP A 186 16.47 41.65 -0.48
N ASP A 187 17.58 40.94 -0.70
CA ASP A 187 18.65 41.33 -1.65
C ASP A 187 18.52 40.68 -3.05
N ILE A 188 17.47 39.90 -3.32
CA ILE A 188 17.30 39.17 -4.60
C ILE A 188 16.41 39.89 -5.62
N PHE A 189 15.69 40.95 -5.22
CA PHE A 189 14.74 41.66 -6.11
C PHE A 189 14.99 43.18 -6.22
N GLY A 190 16.25 43.61 -6.11
CA GLY A 190 16.69 45.00 -6.36
C GLY A 190 17.59 45.10 -7.57
#